data_AF-A0A9P0KB32-F1
#
_entry.id   AF-A0A9P0KB32-F1
#
_cell.length_a   1.000
_cell.length_b   1.000
_cell.length_c   1.000
_cell.angle_alpha   90.00
_cell.angle_beta   90.00
_cell.angle_gamma   90.00
#
_symmetry.space_group_name_H-M   'P 1'
#
loop_
_entity.id
_entity.type
_entity.pdbx_description
1 polymer ?
#
loop_
_entity_poly.entity_id
_entity_poly.type
_entity_poly.pdbx_seq_one_letter_code
_entity_poly.pdbx_strand_id
1 'polypeptide(L)'
;MNKTQLLPITEDLLKLNTFISNSIKMYKERLQTFSDSESWKMLAYCLLARIILFNKRRSGEAARLTIDSYNSRPQWSEQSTTELKNSLTPFEVKLAERLAVVEIPGKRAKKVPVLLTDEVRVALDWLISKRTDCGISGNNPYIFACSKNSTQSLRGHDYLSKMCKLADLRNPELITATKLRKYVATVCQVFDLTETESDWLARHLGHDIRVHREFYRLHESTVELTKVSKLLMAVDEGKVSTFAGKSLADVDIDDLPQIGKVRMDRIVRQSWTVKFHRKTIHLQKSQRMHLLQNSQRMLLQSGLYRKEVNNHGHQKKRKLS
;
A
#
# COMPACT_ATOMS: atom_id res chain seq x y z
N MET A 1 -14.26 20.21 28.21
CA MET A 1 -14.45 20.45 26.75
C MET A 1 -13.86 19.29 25.97
N ASN A 2 -14.68 18.49 25.28
CA ASN A 2 -14.18 17.56 24.27
C ASN A 2 -13.59 18.37 23.12
N LYS A 3 -12.27 18.34 22.94
CA LYS A 3 -11.65 18.94 21.74
C LYS A 3 -12.13 18.15 20.52
N THR A 4 -12.85 18.81 19.62
CA THR A 4 -13.25 18.25 18.33
C THR A 4 -11.99 17.78 17.60
N GLN A 5 -11.80 16.46 17.48
CA GLN A 5 -10.63 15.92 16.82
C GLN A 5 -10.88 15.82 15.33
N LEU A 6 -10.13 16.59 14.56
CA LEU A 6 -10.15 16.53 13.10
C LEU A 6 -9.64 15.16 12.63
N LEU A 7 -10.43 14.51 11.77
CA LEU A 7 -10.13 13.24 11.12
C LEU A 7 -9.68 13.46 9.67
N PRO A 8 -8.91 12.53 9.09
CA PRO A 8 -8.64 12.51 7.65
C PRO A 8 -9.92 12.62 6.83
N ILE A 9 -9.86 13.35 5.74
CA ILE A 9 -10.92 13.36 4.73
C ILE A 9 -10.70 12.21 3.74
N THR A 10 -11.79 11.68 3.19
CA THR A 10 -11.75 10.52 2.27
C THR A 10 -10.92 10.83 1.03
N GLU A 11 -11.01 12.04 0.47
CA GLU A 11 -10.28 12.43 -0.74
C GLU A 11 -8.76 12.35 -0.57
N ASP A 12 -8.24 12.79 0.58
CA ASP A 12 -6.81 12.71 0.88
C ASP A 12 -6.35 11.25 1.03
N LEU A 13 -7.18 10.38 1.62
CA LEU A 13 -6.88 8.95 1.73
C LEU A 13 -6.85 8.28 0.35
N LEU A 14 -7.78 8.62 -0.54
CA LEU A 14 -7.82 8.10 -1.91
C LEU A 14 -6.64 8.61 -2.74
N LYS A 15 -6.31 9.90 -2.63
CA LYS A 15 -5.14 10.50 -3.30
C LYS A 15 -3.85 9.84 -2.80
N LEU A 16 -3.72 9.61 -1.50
CA LEU A 16 -2.58 8.91 -0.92
C LEU A 16 -2.52 7.45 -1.37
N ASN A 17 -3.63 6.73 -1.39
CA ASN A 17 -3.70 5.34 -1.86
C ASN A 17 -3.20 5.24 -3.31
N THR A 18 -3.76 6.07 -4.19
CA THR A 18 -3.38 6.15 -5.61
C THR A 18 -1.89 6.50 -5.78
N PHE A 19 -1.39 7.46 -5.01
CA PHE A 19 0.01 7.85 -5.01
C PHE A 19 0.93 6.68 -4.63
N ILE A 20 0.59 5.97 -3.55
CA ILE A 20 1.39 4.85 -3.04
C ILE A 20 1.37 3.67 -4.03
N SER A 21 0.20 3.26 -4.53
CA SER A 21 0.09 2.16 -5.50
C SER A 21 0.87 2.44 -6.79
N ASN A 22 0.78 3.66 -7.33
CA ASN A 22 1.60 4.06 -8.48
C ASN A 22 3.10 4.02 -8.17
N SER A 23 3.50 4.42 -6.96
CA SER A 23 4.90 4.37 -6.52
C SER A 23 5.39 2.93 -6.37
N ILE A 24 4.58 2.03 -5.81
CA ILE A 24 4.88 0.59 -5.71
C ILE A 24 5.13 0.02 -7.09
N LYS A 25 4.22 0.26 -8.04
CA LYS A 25 4.38 -0.22 -9.42
C LYS A 25 5.68 0.28 -10.05
N MET A 26 5.94 1.59 -9.95
CA MET A 26 7.13 2.22 -10.52
C MET A 26 8.43 1.64 -9.93
N TYR A 27 8.56 1.59 -8.59
CA TYR A 27 9.79 1.10 -7.96
C TYR A 27 9.97 -0.41 -8.13
N LYS A 28 8.88 -1.18 -8.19
CA LYS A 28 8.92 -2.59 -8.58
C LYS A 28 9.47 -2.76 -10.00
N GLU A 29 8.90 -2.08 -10.99
CA GLU A 29 9.35 -2.15 -12.40
C GLU A 29 10.83 -1.72 -12.54
N ARG A 30 11.23 -0.70 -11.76
CA ARG A 30 12.62 -0.27 -11.71
C ARG A 30 13.54 -1.35 -11.13
N LEU A 31 13.17 -2.00 -10.03
CA LEU A 31 13.94 -3.10 -9.42
C LEU A 31 14.01 -4.36 -10.27
N GLN A 32 13.00 -4.59 -11.12
CA GLN A 32 13.05 -5.65 -12.13
C GLN A 32 14.14 -5.39 -13.18
N THR A 33 14.42 -4.12 -13.47
CA THR A 33 15.41 -3.71 -14.47
C THR A 33 16.80 -3.48 -13.86
N PHE A 34 16.86 -2.89 -12.66
CA PHE A 34 18.09 -2.50 -11.98
C PHE A 34 18.03 -2.84 -10.49
N SER A 35 18.97 -3.65 -10.00
CA SER A 35 19.07 -3.95 -8.56
C SER A 35 19.78 -2.81 -7.81
N ASP A 36 19.13 -1.64 -7.70
CA ASP A 36 19.67 -0.49 -6.98
C ASP A 36 19.08 -0.31 -5.57
N SER A 37 19.95 0.01 -4.61
CA SER A 37 19.61 0.07 -3.18
C SER A 37 18.59 1.16 -2.84
N GLU A 38 18.55 2.25 -3.62
CA GLU A 38 17.62 3.34 -3.38
C GLU A 38 16.19 2.97 -3.80
N SER A 39 16.04 2.32 -4.95
CA SER A 39 14.77 1.78 -5.42
C SER A 39 14.23 0.72 -4.48
N TRP A 40 15.11 -0.13 -3.93
CA TRP A 40 14.74 -1.11 -2.92
C TRP A 40 14.17 -0.46 -1.67
N LYS A 41 14.86 0.55 -1.14
CA LYS A 41 14.40 1.32 0.02
C LYS A 41 13.07 2.02 -0.26
N MET A 42 12.95 2.66 -1.41
CA MET A 42 11.71 3.36 -1.77
C MET A 42 10.53 2.41 -1.94
N LEU A 43 10.74 1.23 -2.55
CA LEU A 43 9.71 0.19 -2.61
C LEU A 43 9.32 -0.28 -1.20
N ALA A 44 10.29 -0.54 -0.33
CA ALA A 44 10.04 -0.91 1.07
C ALA A 44 9.22 0.16 1.81
N TYR A 45 9.51 1.44 1.59
CA TYR A 45 8.78 2.56 2.20
C TYR A 45 7.33 2.62 1.72
N CYS A 46 7.11 2.47 0.41
CA CYS A 46 5.78 2.49 -0.19
C CYS A 46 4.95 1.30 0.32
N LEU A 47 5.54 0.10 0.35
CA LEU A 47 4.87 -1.11 0.84
C LEU A 47 4.50 -1.01 2.31
N LEU A 48 5.42 -0.54 3.17
CA LEU A 48 5.14 -0.36 4.59
C LEU A 48 4.02 0.66 4.81
N ALA A 49 4.04 1.78 4.09
CA ALA A 49 2.97 2.77 4.14
C ALA A 49 1.63 2.20 3.63
N ARG A 50 1.64 1.42 2.54
CA ARG A 50 0.44 0.77 1.99
C ARG A 50 -0.18 -0.22 2.97
N ILE A 51 0.62 -1.05 3.63
CA ILE A 51 0.16 -2.02 4.63
C ILE A 51 -0.48 -1.29 5.82
N ILE A 52 0.18 -0.23 6.32
CA ILE A 52 -0.35 0.59 7.43
C ILE A 52 -1.66 1.26 7.01
N LEU A 53 -1.70 1.82 5.79
CA LEU A 53 -2.88 2.49 5.26
C LEU A 53 -4.03 1.50 5.08
N PHE A 54 -3.80 0.32 4.50
CA PHE A 54 -4.86 -0.67 4.26
C PHE A 54 -5.42 -1.22 5.58
N ASN A 55 -4.53 -1.70 6.44
CA ASN A 55 -4.93 -2.37 7.69
C ASN A 55 -5.40 -1.39 8.76
N LYS A 56 -5.03 -0.10 8.64
CA LYS A 56 -5.33 0.96 9.61
C LYS A 56 -4.88 0.61 11.05
N ARG A 57 -3.93 -0.32 11.19
CA ARG A 57 -3.38 -0.82 12.48
C ARG A 57 -2.23 0.05 12.99
N ARG A 58 -1.65 -0.31 14.15
CA ARG A 58 -0.51 0.42 14.72
C ARG A 58 0.71 0.31 13.80
N SER A 59 1.33 1.44 13.49
CA SER A 59 2.45 1.53 12.54
C SER A 59 3.67 0.70 12.95
N GLY A 60 3.89 0.48 14.25
CA GLY A 60 4.99 -0.33 14.76
C GLY A 60 4.82 -1.83 14.55
N GLU A 61 3.59 -2.31 14.30
CA GLU A 61 3.31 -3.73 14.10
C GLU A 61 3.69 -4.14 12.67
N ALA A 62 3.22 -3.41 11.65
CA ALA A 62 3.55 -3.68 10.24
C ALA A 62 5.07 -3.68 9.95
N ALA A 63 5.81 -2.80 10.64
CA ALA A 63 7.27 -2.72 10.55
C ALA A 63 8.01 -3.96 11.07
N ARG A 64 7.38 -4.77 11.92
CA ARG A 64 7.99 -5.98 12.51
C ARG A 64 7.77 -7.24 11.68
N LEU A 65 7.17 -7.12 10.50
CA LEU A 65 6.94 -8.23 9.60
C LEU A 65 8.28 -8.87 9.19
N THR A 66 8.47 -10.14 9.53
CA THR A 66 9.66 -10.94 9.18
C THR A 66 9.43 -11.74 7.91
N ILE A 67 10.53 -12.14 7.27
CA ILE A 67 10.52 -13.04 6.11
C ILE A 67 9.91 -14.38 6.51
N ASP A 68 10.26 -14.91 7.68
CA ASP A 68 9.73 -16.18 8.16
C ASP A 68 8.22 -16.13 8.37
N SER A 69 7.69 -15.12 9.07
CA SER A 69 6.25 -14.96 9.25
C SER A 69 5.51 -14.81 7.92
N TYR A 70 6.12 -14.12 6.96
CA TYR A 70 5.56 -14.01 5.61
C TYR A 70 5.55 -15.36 4.90
N ASN A 71 6.64 -16.12 4.91
CA ASN A 71 6.73 -17.42 4.23
C ASN A 71 5.89 -18.50 4.91
N SER A 72 5.75 -18.46 6.24
CA SER A 72 4.94 -19.38 7.03
C SER A 72 3.46 -18.98 7.07
N ARG A 73 3.04 -18.03 6.25
CA ARG A 73 1.66 -17.55 6.24
C ARG A 73 0.70 -18.68 5.83
N PRO A 74 -0.48 -18.78 6.46
CA PRO A 74 -1.48 -19.77 6.08
C PRO A 74 -1.94 -19.54 4.64
N GLN A 75 -1.92 -20.60 3.84
CA GLN A 75 -2.48 -20.60 2.48
C GLN A 75 -3.92 -21.07 2.56
N TRP A 76 -4.81 -20.18 3.02
CA TRP A 76 -6.21 -20.51 3.27
C TRP A 76 -6.94 -21.10 2.06
N SER A 77 -6.61 -20.66 0.85
CA SER A 77 -7.15 -21.23 -0.40
C SER A 77 -6.77 -22.70 -0.62
N GLU A 78 -5.60 -23.12 -0.16
CA GLU A 78 -5.04 -24.46 -0.37
C GLU A 78 -5.27 -25.38 0.83
N GLN A 79 -5.27 -24.83 2.05
CA GLN A 79 -5.25 -25.57 3.32
C GLN A 79 -6.62 -25.64 4.02
N SER A 80 -7.67 -25.01 3.48
CA SER A 80 -9.03 -25.14 4.03
C SER A 80 -9.66 -26.47 3.62
N THR A 81 -10.27 -27.15 4.59
CA THR A 81 -11.05 -28.37 4.35
C THR A 81 -12.23 -28.07 3.42
N THR A 82 -12.68 -29.06 2.65
CA THR A 82 -13.84 -28.92 1.76
C THR A 82 -15.08 -28.41 2.50
N GLU A 83 -15.31 -28.89 3.73
CA GLU A 83 -16.40 -28.45 4.60
C GLU A 83 -16.28 -26.98 5.00
N LEU A 84 -15.07 -26.51 5.30
CA LEU A 84 -14.81 -25.11 5.61
C LEU A 84 -15.07 -24.23 4.37
N LYS A 85 -14.60 -24.63 3.19
CA LYS A 85 -14.87 -23.92 1.94
C LYS A 85 -16.37 -23.82 1.64
N ASN A 86 -17.12 -24.88 1.90
CA ASN A 86 -18.57 -24.93 1.68
C ASN A 86 -19.37 -24.07 2.67
N SER A 87 -18.80 -23.76 3.83
CA SER A 87 -19.42 -22.87 4.82
C SER A 87 -19.25 -21.38 4.52
N LEU A 88 -18.34 -21.04 3.60
CA LEU A 88 -18.09 -19.66 3.20
C LEU A 88 -19.08 -19.21 2.13
N THR A 89 -19.57 -17.99 2.26
CA THR A 89 -20.31 -17.31 1.20
C THR A 89 -19.42 -17.12 -0.04
N PRO A 90 -19.99 -16.98 -1.26
CA PRO A 90 -19.20 -16.70 -2.47
C PRO A 90 -18.28 -15.48 -2.31
N PHE A 91 -18.72 -14.52 -1.50
CA PHE A 91 -17.97 -13.32 -1.19
C PHE A 91 -16.75 -13.62 -0.33
N GLU A 92 -16.92 -14.46 0.69
CA GLU A 92 -15.85 -14.85 1.59
C GLU A 92 -14.78 -15.70 0.89
N VAL A 93 -15.20 -16.60 -0.01
CA VAL A 93 -14.30 -17.35 -0.89
C VAL A 93 -13.44 -16.39 -1.72
N LYS A 94 -14.06 -15.42 -2.38
CA LYS A 94 -13.34 -14.45 -3.24
C LYS A 94 -12.43 -13.52 -2.45
N LEU A 95 -12.78 -13.18 -1.21
CA LEU A 95 -11.88 -12.43 -0.33
C LEU A 95 -10.67 -13.26 0.09
N ALA A 96 -10.87 -14.54 0.42
CA ALA A 96 -9.78 -15.46 0.75
C ALA A 96 -8.81 -15.65 -0.43
N GLU A 97 -9.28 -15.52 -1.67
CA GLU A 97 -8.45 -15.51 -2.87
C GLU A 97 -7.67 -14.19 -3.06
N ARG A 98 -8.26 -13.05 -2.70
CA ARG A 98 -7.71 -11.70 -2.97
C ARG A 98 -6.80 -11.15 -1.87
N LEU A 99 -6.92 -11.67 -0.65
CA LEU A 99 -6.18 -11.20 0.52
C LEU A 99 -5.41 -12.33 1.16
N ALA A 100 -4.10 -12.15 1.31
CA ALA A 100 -3.28 -13.01 2.14
C ALA A 100 -3.27 -12.49 3.58
N VAL A 101 -3.35 -13.42 4.55
CA VAL A 101 -3.27 -13.11 5.98
C VAL A 101 -1.90 -13.52 6.49
N VAL A 102 -1.18 -12.58 7.11
CA VAL A 102 0.10 -12.87 7.78
C VAL A 102 0.01 -12.55 9.26
N GLU A 103 0.37 -13.51 10.10
CA GLU A 103 0.44 -13.30 11.54
C GLU A 103 1.77 -12.66 11.93
N ILE A 104 1.71 -11.54 12.65
CA ILE A 104 2.90 -10.87 13.19
C ILE A 104 2.88 -10.84 14.71
N PRO A 105 4.04 -10.84 15.39
CA PRO A 105 4.11 -10.73 16.84
C PRO A 105 3.66 -9.34 17.30
N GLY A 106 2.56 -9.29 18.04
CA GLY A 106 2.04 -8.11 18.73
C GLY A 106 2.61 -7.93 20.12
N LYS A 107 1.95 -7.11 20.95
CA LYS A 107 2.31 -6.95 22.36
C LYS A 107 2.04 -8.24 23.13
N ARG A 108 2.91 -8.55 24.11
CA ARG A 108 2.77 -9.71 25.02
C ARG A 108 2.67 -11.05 24.28
N ALA A 109 3.45 -11.24 23.22
CA ALA A 109 3.49 -12.46 22.39
C ALA A 109 2.15 -12.84 21.70
N LYS A 110 1.12 -11.98 21.77
CA LYS A 110 -0.12 -12.20 21.01
C LYS A 110 0.18 -12.01 19.52
N LYS A 111 -0.07 -13.04 18.72
CA LYS A 111 -0.04 -12.91 17.26
C LYS A 111 -1.20 -12.03 16.79
N VAL A 112 -0.98 -11.27 15.72
CA VAL A 112 -2.02 -10.38 15.18
C VAL A 112 -2.01 -10.43 13.65
N PRO A 113 -3.18 -10.60 13.00
CA PRO A 113 -3.26 -10.73 11.55
C PRO A 113 -3.03 -9.41 10.81
N VAL A 114 -2.27 -9.46 9.72
CA VAL A 114 -2.09 -8.38 8.75
C VAL A 114 -2.61 -8.87 7.41
N LEU A 115 -3.53 -8.11 6.84
CA LEU A 115 -4.07 -8.35 5.52
C LEU A 115 -3.16 -7.76 4.45
N LEU A 116 -2.83 -8.55 3.44
CA LEU A 116 -2.02 -8.16 2.29
C LEU A 116 -2.83 -8.34 1.02
N THR A 117 -3.07 -7.24 0.31
CA THR A 117 -3.62 -7.27 -1.06
C THR A 117 -2.64 -7.93 -2.02
N ASP A 118 -3.13 -8.51 -3.12
CA ASP A 118 -2.27 -9.08 -4.16
C ASP A 118 -1.20 -8.12 -4.71
N GLU A 119 -1.54 -6.84 -4.91
CA GLU A 119 -0.57 -5.82 -5.34
C GLU A 119 0.65 -5.78 -4.40
N VAL A 120 0.37 -5.71 -3.10
CA VAL A 120 1.37 -5.68 -2.04
C VAL A 120 2.13 -6.99 -1.97
N ARG A 121 1.45 -8.14 -2.03
CA ARG A 121 2.09 -9.47 -1.98
C ARG A 121 3.09 -9.66 -3.12
N VAL A 122 2.67 -9.40 -4.35
CA VAL A 122 3.54 -9.49 -5.53
C VAL A 122 4.74 -8.55 -5.39
N ALA A 123 4.54 -7.34 -4.90
CA ALA A 123 5.63 -6.39 -4.70
C ALA A 123 6.57 -6.78 -3.53
N LEU A 124 6.05 -7.40 -2.46
CA LEU A 124 6.86 -7.96 -1.36
C LEU A 124 7.73 -9.11 -1.85
N ASP A 125 7.21 -10.01 -2.69
CA ASP A 125 7.97 -11.11 -3.27
C ASP A 125 9.18 -10.56 -4.06
N TRP A 126 8.97 -9.52 -4.87
CA TRP A 126 10.04 -8.82 -5.57
C TRP A 126 11.03 -8.14 -4.61
N LEU A 127 10.54 -7.44 -3.59
CA LEU A 127 11.38 -6.79 -2.59
C LEU A 127 12.29 -7.80 -1.87
N ILE A 128 11.75 -8.95 -1.48
CA ILE A 128 12.50 -10.03 -0.83
C ILE A 128 13.55 -10.60 -1.79
N SER A 129 13.17 -10.91 -3.03
CA SER A 129 14.08 -11.52 -4.02
C SER A 129 15.29 -10.64 -4.33
N LYS A 130 15.14 -9.31 -4.32
CA LYS A 130 16.19 -8.33 -4.65
C LYS A 130 17.01 -7.83 -3.46
N ARG A 131 16.74 -8.36 -2.27
CA ARG A 131 17.33 -7.92 -1.00
C ARG A 131 18.87 -8.00 -1.01
N THR A 132 19.42 -9.15 -1.40
CA THR A 132 20.87 -9.39 -1.42
C THR A 132 21.57 -8.53 -2.47
N ASP A 133 21.02 -8.45 -3.69
CA ASP A 133 21.56 -7.60 -4.76
C ASP A 133 21.65 -6.12 -4.34
N CYS A 134 20.70 -5.66 -3.53
CA CYS A 134 20.63 -4.28 -3.04
C CYS A 134 21.51 -4.04 -1.79
N GLY A 135 22.27 -5.07 -1.38
CA GLY A 135 23.24 -5.05 -0.30
C GLY A 135 22.64 -5.18 1.09
N ILE A 136 21.41 -5.63 1.25
CA ILE A 136 20.79 -5.82 2.57
C ILE A 136 21.33 -7.11 3.21
N SER A 137 21.77 -7.03 4.47
CA SER A 137 22.29 -8.19 5.21
C SER A 137 21.29 -9.36 5.26
N GLY A 138 21.80 -10.56 5.00
CA GLY A 138 21.07 -11.82 5.20
C GLY A 138 20.71 -12.10 6.66
N ASN A 139 21.42 -11.51 7.62
CA ASN A 139 21.17 -11.68 9.05
C ASN A 139 19.99 -10.83 9.56
N ASN A 140 19.43 -9.94 8.73
CA ASN A 140 18.27 -9.15 9.11
C ASN A 140 16.99 -9.92 8.78
N PRO A 141 16.17 -10.30 9.78
CA PRO A 141 14.97 -11.11 9.55
C PRO A 141 13.78 -10.32 9.01
N TYR A 142 13.82 -8.98 9.07
CA TYR A 142 12.69 -8.13 8.73
C TYR A 142 12.62 -7.87 7.23
N ILE A 143 11.42 -7.95 6.65
CA ILE A 143 11.20 -7.59 5.24
C ILE A 143 11.60 -6.12 5.03
N PHE A 144 11.15 -5.25 5.93
CA PHE A 144 11.43 -3.82 5.91
C PHE A 144 12.73 -3.50 6.65
N ALA A 145 13.88 -3.84 6.05
CA ALA A 145 15.19 -3.57 6.64
C ALA A 145 15.66 -2.12 6.48
N CYS A 146 16.40 -1.61 7.48
CA CYS A 146 16.85 -0.21 7.50
C CYS A 146 18.08 0.08 6.61
N SER A 147 19.06 -0.83 6.55
CA SER A 147 20.28 -0.64 5.74
C SER A 147 21.13 -1.92 5.65
N LYS A 148 22.21 -1.84 4.86
CA LYS A 148 23.10 -2.93 4.44
C LYS A 148 23.64 -3.80 5.58
N ASN A 149 23.93 -3.21 6.74
CA ASN A 149 24.50 -3.92 7.90
C ASN A 149 23.61 -3.86 9.16
N SER A 150 22.35 -3.45 9.03
CA SER A 150 21.45 -3.33 10.18
C SER A 150 20.68 -4.62 10.38
N THR A 151 20.46 -5.03 11.62
CA THR A 151 19.49 -6.07 12.01
C THR A 151 18.12 -5.50 12.40
N GLN A 152 17.93 -4.18 12.23
CA GLN A 152 16.72 -3.48 12.61
C GLN A 152 15.75 -3.30 11.45
N SER A 153 14.47 -3.15 11.79
CA SER A 153 13.43 -2.78 10.84
C SER A 153 13.25 -1.27 10.70
N LEU A 154 12.60 -0.89 9.61
CA LEU A 154 12.13 0.46 9.35
C LEU A 154 11.10 0.92 10.39
N ARG A 155 11.12 2.20 10.76
CA ARG A 155 10.10 2.79 11.64
C ARG A 155 8.85 3.17 10.84
N GLY A 156 7.78 2.38 10.96
CA GLY A 156 6.56 2.56 10.14
C GLY A 156 5.90 3.94 10.20
N HIS A 157 5.98 4.64 11.33
CA HIS A 157 5.43 6.00 11.46
C HIS A 157 6.08 6.99 10.50
N ASP A 158 7.40 6.93 10.37
CA ASP A 158 8.17 7.92 9.61
C ASP A 158 7.87 7.82 8.11
N TYR A 159 7.60 6.61 7.63
CA TYR A 159 7.32 6.35 6.22
C TYR A 159 5.90 6.70 5.80
N LEU A 160 4.89 6.48 6.65
CA LEU A 160 3.55 6.99 6.38
C LEU A 160 3.57 8.52 6.28
N SER A 161 4.22 9.19 7.24
CA SER A 161 4.37 10.66 7.21
C SER A 161 5.13 11.14 5.97
N LYS A 162 6.19 10.43 5.58
CA LYS A 162 6.96 10.72 4.36
C LYS A 162 6.08 10.64 3.11
N MET A 163 5.27 9.60 2.96
CA MET A 163 4.38 9.46 1.80
C MET A 163 3.30 10.55 1.78
N CYS A 164 2.73 10.92 2.92
CA CYS A 164 1.74 12.00 3.01
C CYS A 164 2.32 13.34 2.51
N LYS A 165 3.57 13.65 2.88
CA LYS A 165 4.26 14.88 2.43
C LYS A 165 4.55 14.88 0.92
N LEU A 166 4.68 13.71 0.30
CA LEU A 166 4.95 13.56 -1.12
C LEU A 166 3.66 13.56 -1.98
N ALA A 167 2.54 13.11 -1.41
CA ALA A 167 1.28 12.92 -2.11
C ALA A 167 0.44 14.21 -2.32
N ASP A 168 0.97 15.39 -1.97
CA ASP A 168 0.31 16.69 -2.20
C ASP A 168 -1.12 16.75 -1.61
N LEU A 169 -1.27 16.33 -0.36
CA LEU A 169 -2.56 16.21 0.31
C LEU A 169 -3.05 17.55 0.86
N ARG A 170 -4.37 17.70 1.09
CA ARG A 170 -4.93 18.90 1.71
C ARG A 170 -4.48 19.01 3.17
N ASN A 171 -4.66 17.93 3.93
CA ASN A 171 -4.40 17.88 5.38
C ASN A 171 -3.51 16.67 5.77
N PRO A 172 -2.24 16.62 5.30
CA PRO A 172 -1.35 15.48 5.52
C PRO A 172 -1.08 15.15 7.00
N GLU A 173 -1.15 16.15 7.88
CA GLU A 173 -0.99 16.02 9.34
C GLU A 173 -2.16 15.31 10.05
N LEU A 174 -3.29 15.15 9.35
CA LEU A 174 -4.40 14.34 9.84
C LEU A 174 -4.18 12.85 9.59
N ILE A 175 -3.30 12.46 8.67
CA ILE A 175 -3.03 11.05 8.35
C ILE A 175 -1.94 10.49 9.26
N THR A 176 -2.38 10.09 10.45
CA THR A 176 -1.54 9.37 11.43
C THR A 176 -2.17 8.02 11.75
N ALA A 177 -1.39 7.03 12.17
CA ALA A 177 -1.94 5.72 12.53
C ALA A 177 -3.05 5.80 13.60
N THR A 178 -3.00 6.77 14.51
CA THR A 178 -4.04 6.97 15.53
C THR A 178 -5.30 7.61 14.96
N LYS A 179 -5.17 8.63 14.09
CA LYS A 179 -6.33 9.26 13.44
C LYS A 179 -6.96 8.35 12.38
N LEU A 180 -6.17 7.50 11.72
CA LEU A 180 -6.66 6.45 10.81
C LEU A 180 -7.57 5.45 11.54
N ARG A 181 -7.22 5.01 12.75
CA ARG A 181 -8.09 4.15 13.57
C ARG A 181 -9.41 4.82 13.93
N LYS A 182 -9.35 6.11 14.31
CA LYS A 182 -10.55 6.90 14.62
C LYS A 182 -11.42 7.10 13.39
N TYR A 183 -10.80 7.40 12.25
CA TYR A 183 -11.49 7.50 10.97
C TYR A 183 -12.24 6.22 10.64
N VAL A 184 -11.58 5.05 10.71
CA VAL A 184 -12.25 3.75 10.47
C VAL A 184 -13.40 3.55 11.44
N ALA A 185 -13.19 3.77 12.73
CA ALA A 185 -14.26 3.63 13.73
C ALA A 185 -15.46 4.54 13.41
N THR A 186 -15.23 5.77 12.97
CA THR A 186 -16.29 6.72 12.60
C THR A 186 -17.00 6.32 11.32
N VAL A 187 -16.28 6.01 10.24
CA VAL A 187 -16.93 5.65 8.96
C VAL A 187 -17.63 4.29 9.05
N CYS A 188 -17.14 3.37 9.88
CA CYS A 188 -17.79 2.08 10.08
C CYS A 188 -19.10 2.18 10.89
N GLN A 189 -19.40 3.31 11.57
CA GLN A 189 -20.70 3.54 12.23
C GLN A 189 -21.86 3.66 11.23
N VAL A 190 -21.56 3.88 9.95
CA VAL A 190 -22.54 4.00 8.88
C VAL A 190 -23.08 2.62 8.45
N PHE A 191 -22.39 1.54 8.79
CA PHE A 191 -22.84 0.17 8.56
C PHE A 191 -23.75 -0.30 9.69
N ASP A 192 -24.70 -1.17 9.38
CA ASP A 192 -25.52 -1.84 10.39
C ASP A 192 -24.78 -3.08 10.92
N LEU A 193 -23.76 -2.84 11.76
CA LEU A 193 -22.93 -3.90 12.35
C LEU A 193 -23.58 -4.46 13.61
N THR A 194 -23.56 -5.80 13.71
CA THR A 194 -23.85 -6.48 14.98
C THR A 194 -22.78 -6.17 16.03
N GLU A 195 -23.08 -6.38 17.33
CA GLU A 195 -22.11 -6.21 18.41
C GLU A 195 -20.86 -7.08 18.20
N THR A 196 -21.05 -8.30 17.71
CA THR A 196 -19.95 -9.24 17.42
C THR A 196 -19.05 -8.71 16.29
N GLU A 197 -19.60 -8.14 15.23
CA GLU A 197 -18.82 -7.57 14.12
C GLU A 197 -18.10 -6.28 14.52
N SER A 198 -18.71 -5.47 15.39
CA SER A 198 -18.08 -4.30 16.00
C SER A 198 -16.87 -4.70 16.86
N ASP A 199 -17.03 -5.76 17.66
CA ASP A 199 -15.95 -6.32 18.48
C ASP A 199 -14.80 -6.86 17.62
N TRP A 200 -15.12 -7.52 16.51
CA TRP A 200 -14.15 -7.98 15.52
C TRP A 200 -13.34 -6.84 14.93
N LEU A 201 -14.01 -5.77 14.50
CA LEU A 201 -13.35 -4.57 13.99
C LEU A 201 -12.45 -3.92 15.06
N ALA A 202 -12.95 -3.77 16.29
CA ALA A 202 -12.20 -3.17 17.38
C ALA A 202 -10.93 -3.97 17.72
N ARG A 203 -11.03 -5.30 17.75
CA ARG A 203 -9.89 -6.21 17.97
C ARG A 203 -8.86 -6.07 16.85
N HIS A 204 -9.29 -6.03 15.59
CA HIS A 204 -8.40 -5.77 14.45
C HIS A 204 -7.68 -4.42 14.60
N LEU A 205 -8.40 -3.35 14.95
CA LEU A 205 -7.79 -2.03 15.18
C LEU A 205 -6.87 -2.01 16.43
N GLY A 206 -6.77 -3.12 17.15
CA GLY A 206 -5.87 -3.32 18.28
C GLY A 206 -6.37 -2.69 19.57
N HIS A 207 -7.69 -2.48 19.69
CA HIS A 207 -8.31 -2.18 20.96
C HIS A 207 -8.32 -3.44 21.83
N ASP A 208 -7.96 -3.29 23.09
CA ASP A 208 -8.00 -4.38 24.06
C ASP A 208 -9.45 -4.52 24.51
N ILE A 209 -10.23 -5.34 23.80
CA ILE A 209 -11.50 -5.81 24.32
C ILE A 209 -11.14 -6.81 25.42
N ARG A 210 -11.31 -6.38 26.66
CA ARG A 210 -11.25 -7.19 27.88
C ARG A 210 -12.41 -8.20 27.85
N VAL A 211 -12.34 -9.21 26.99
CA VAL A 211 -13.19 -10.40 27.09
C VAL A 211 -12.37 -11.62 26.69
N HIS A 212 -12.37 -12.61 27.57
CA HIS A 212 -11.81 -13.94 27.40
C HIS A 212 -12.18 -14.54 26.03
N ARG A 213 -11.23 -14.62 25.11
CA ARG A 213 -11.23 -15.61 24.03
C ARG A 213 -9.85 -16.22 23.95
N GLU A 214 -9.57 -17.06 24.94
CA GLU A 214 -8.62 -18.15 24.74
C GLU A 214 -9.16 -19.03 23.61
N PHE A 215 -8.29 -19.36 22.66
CA PHE A 215 -8.52 -20.18 21.47
C PHE A 215 -9.26 -19.50 20.31
N TYR A 216 -8.48 -18.99 19.37
CA TYR A 216 -8.87 -18.94 17.95
C TYR A 216 -9.29 -20.36 17.54
N ARG A 217 -10.57 -20.58 17.21
CA ARG A 217 -10.95 -21.69 16.32
C ARG A 217 -10.71 -21.23 14.89
N LEU A 218 -10.08 -22.06 14.06
CA LEU A 218 -9.66 -21.71 12.69
C LEU A 218 -10.82 -21.13 11.85
N HIS A 219 -12.03 -21.70 11.98
CA HIS A 219 -13.23 -21.23 11.29
C HIS A 219 -13.72 -19.86 11.78
N GLU A 220 -13.80 -19.65 13.11
CA GLU A 220 -14.22 -18.37 13.70
C GLU A 220 -13.29 -17.22 13.32
N SER A 221 -12.00 -17.53 13.24
CA SER A 221 -10.95 -16.60 12.81
C SER A 221 -11.09 -16.21 11.33
N THR A 222 -11.55 -17.14 10.50
CA THR A 222 -11.76 -16.92 9.06
C THR A 222 -12.95 -16.00 8.83
N VAL A 223 -14.09 -16.28 9.48
CA VAL A 223 -15.30 -15.46 9.37
C VAL A 223 -15.02 -14.04 9.85
N GLU A 224 -14.42 -13.89 11.03
CA GLU A 224 -14.00 -12.60 11.58
C GLU A 224 -13.14 -11.82 10.58
N LEU A 225 -12.05 -12.43 10.11
CA LEU A 225 -11.12 -11.79 9.19
C LEU A 225 -11.79 -11.36 7.90
N THR A 226 -12.74 -12.14 7.41
CA THR A 226 -13.40 -11.87 6.15
C THR A 226 -14.38 -10.72 6.26
N LYS A 227 -15.16 -10.65 7.34
CA LYS A 227 -16.04 -9.52 7.65
C LYS A 227 -15.27 -8.22 7.88
N VAL A 228 -14.15 -8.28 8.63
CA VAL A 228 -13.27 -7.11 8.82
C VAL A 228 -12.60 -6.69 7.51
N SER A 229 -12.16 -7.63 6.69
CA SER A 229 -11.56 -7.35 5.37
C SER A 229 -12.51 -6.59 4.46
N LYS A 230 -13.80 -6.97 4.47
CA LYS A 230 -14.87 -6.30 3.72
C LYS A 230 -14.98 -4.82 4.08
N LEU A 231 -15.03 -4.52 5.37
CA LEU A 231 -15.06 -3.14 5.87
C LEU A 231 -13.82 -2.36 5.44
N LEU A 232 -12.64 -2.95 5.59
CA LEU A 232 -11.39 -2.29 5.24
C LEU A 232 -11.28 -2.01 3.74
N MET A 233 -11.79 -2.89 2.88
CA MET A 233 -11.85 -2.66 1.43
C MET A 233 -12.78 -1.49 1.08
N ALA A 234 -14.00 -1.47 1.64
CA ALA A 234 -14.93 -0.36 1.43
C ALA A 234 -14.32 0.99 1.87
N VAL A 235 -13.57 0.98 2.97
CA VAL A 235 -12.85 2.15 3.48
C VAL A 235 -11.66 2.55 2.59
N ASP A 236 -10.87 1.59 2.10
CA ASP A 236 -9.69 1.82 1.26
C ASP A 236 -10.05 2.47 -0.08
N GLU A 237 -11.26 2.21 -0.56
CA GLU A 237 -11.81 2.72 -1.83
C GLU A 237 -12.72 3.94 -1.67
N GLY A 238 -13.00 4.35 -0.42
CA GLY A 238 -13.88 5.50 -0.15
C GLY A 238 -15.34 5.25 -0.53
N LYS A 239 -15.77 3.99 -0.59
CA LYS A 239 -17.13 3.57 -0.97
C LYS A 239 -18.05 3.30 0.23
N VAL A 240 -17.68 3.79 1.42
CA VAL A 240 -18.45 3.51 2.65
C VAL A 240 -19.91 3.96 2.55
N SER A 241 -20.18 5.10 1.91
CA SER A 241 -21.55 5.63 1.75
C SER A 241 -22.47 4.70 0.94
N THR A 242 -21.93 3.92 0.01
CA THR A 242 -22.68 2.94 -0.79
C THR A 242 -23.25 1.79 0.04
N PHE A 243 -22.75 1.63 1.26
CA PHE A 243 -23.12 0.57 2.20
C PHE A 243 -23.82 1.11 3.44
N ALA A 244 -24.24 2.37 3.41
CA ALA A 244 -24.95 2.99 4.53
C ALA A 244 -26.25 2.25 4.85
N GLY A 245 -26.42 1.86 6.12
CA GLY A 245 -27.58 1.13 6.61
C GLY A 245 -27.71 -0.31 6.09
N LYS A 246 -26.71 -0.83 5.36
CA LYS A 246 -26.69 -2.23 4.93
C LYS A 246 -26.00 -3.09 5.98
N SER A 247 -26.51 -4.30 6.20
CA SER A 247 -25.79 -5.33 6.94
C SER A 247 -24.59 -5.82 6.13
N LEU A 248 -23.54 -6.34 6.79
CA LEU A 248 -22.44 -6.99 6.08
C LEU A 248 -22.87 -8.21 5.25
N ALA A 249 -24.04 -8.80 5.53
CA ALA A 249 -24.62 -9.86 4.73
C ALA A 249 -25.08 -9.37 3.35
N ASP A 250 -25.62 -8.15 3.26
CA ASP A 250 -26.29 -7.60 2.07
C ASP A 250 -25.36 -6.89 1.09
N VAL A 251 -24.07 -6.84 1.41
CA VAL A 251 -23.08 -6.18 0.56
C VAL A 251 -22.56 -7.16 -0.50
N ASP A 252 -22.83 -6.88 -1.77
CA ASP A 252 -22.49 -7.76 -2.87
C ASP A 252 -21.00 -7.68 -3.26
N ILE A 253 -20.51 -8.77 -3.85
CA ILE A 253 -19.19 -8.92 -4.45
C ILE A 253 -18.96 -7.92 -5.58
N ASP A 254 -19.98 -7.68 -6.41
CA ASP A 254 -19.84 -6.86 -7.61
C ASP A 254 -19.80 -5.36 -7.29
N ASP A 255 -20.26 -4.98 -6.08
CA ASP A 255 -20.04 -3.64 -5.53
C ASP A 255 -18.57 -3.41 -5.11
N LEU A 256 -17.79 -4.50 -4.92
CA LEU A 256 -16.36 -4.45 -4.63
C LEU A 256 -15.51 -4.60 -5.91
N PRO A 257 -14.75 -3.56 -6.29
CA PRO A 257 -13.98 -3.54 -7.51
C PRO A 257 -12.82 -4.54 -7.49
N GLN A 258 -12.32 -4.81 -8.69
CA GLN A 258 -11.12 -5.62 -8.92
C GLN A 258 -9.88 -4.83 -8.46
N ILE A 259 -9.30 -5.20 -7.31
CA ILE A 259 -8.00 -4.66 -6.86
C ILE A 259 -6.96 -4.93 -7.96
N GLY A 260 -6.34 -3.87 -8.51
CA GLY A 260 -5.25 -4.00 -9.49
C GLY A 260 -5.49 -3.35 -10.87
N LYS A 261 -6.69 -2.83 -11.17
CA LYS A 261 -6.90 -1.97 -12.36
C LYS A 261 -6.75 -0.48 -12.01
N VAL A 262 -5.56 -0.06 -11.60
CA VAL A 262 -5.25 1.37 -11.53
C VAL A 262 -5.04 1.89 -12.97
N ARG A 263 -5.97 2.72 -13.44
CA ARG A 263 -5.86 3.42 -14.73
C ARG A 263 -4.75 4.47 -14.58
N MET A 264 -3.69 4.34 -15.38
CA MET A 264 -2.53 5.23 -15.29
C MET A 264 -2.87 6.58 -15.94
N ASP A 265 -3.23 7.59 -15.14
CA ASP A 265 -3.57 8.90 -15.68
C ASP A 265 -2.35 9.67 -16.18
N ARG A 266 -2.49 10.27 -17.38
CA ARG A 266 -1.44 10.98 -18.13
C ARG A 266 -0.80 12.14 -17.35
N ILE A 267 -1.54 12.72 -16.40
CA ILE A 267 -1.15 13.89 -15.59
C ILE A 267 -0.02 13.53 -14.60
N VAL A 268 0.06 12.27 -14.16
CA VAL A 268 1.09 11.80 -13.21
C VAL A 268 2.48 11.73 -13.89
N ARG A 269 2.57 11.54 -15.21
CA ARG A 269 3.88 11.40 -15.87
C ARG A 269 4.72 12.69 -15.91
N GLN A 270 4.08 13.86 -16.01
CA GLN A 270 4.80 15.13 -16.26
C GLN A 270 5.22 15.87 -14.98
N SER A 271 4.47 15.71 -13.87
CA SER A 271 4.80 16.34 -12.57
C SER A 271 5.98 15.66 -11.86
N TRP A 272 6.23 14.38 -12.14
CA TRP A 272 7.13 13.53 -11.37
C TRP A 272 8.60 13.61 -11.76
N THR A 273 8.91 13.83 -13.05
CA THR A 273 10.31 13.96 -13.52
C THR A 273 10.99 15.23 -13.01
N VAL A 274 10.23 16.29 -12.72
CA VAL A 274 10.79 17.61 -12.36
C VAL A 274 10.96 17.80 -10.84
N LYS A 275 10.01 17.34 -10.01
CA LYS A 275 10.05 17.55 -8.55
C LYS A 275 10.94 16.57 -7.80
N PHE A 276 11.04 15.30 -8.24
CA PHE A 276 11.81 14.28 -7.51
C PHE A 276 13.32 14.37 -7.81
N HIS A 277 13.72 14.65 -9.06
CA HIS A 277 15.13 14.84 -9.45
C HIS A 277 15.80 16.06 -8.80
N ARG A 278 15.02 17.06 -8.36
CA ARG A 278 15.56 18.27 -7.71
C ARG A 278 15.89 18.10 -6.23
N LYS A 279 15.31 17.12 -5.52
CA LYS A 279 15.44 17.01 -4.05
C LYS A 279 16.39 15.90 -3.56
N THR A 280 16.87 15.01 -4.43
CA THR A 280 17.74 13.88 -4.02
C THR A 280 19.11 13.81 -4.69
N ILE A 281 19.55 14.82 -5.46
CA ILE A 281 20.82 14.76 -6.18
C ILE A 281 21.88 15.69 -5.58
N HIS A 282 22.61 15.15 -4.60
CA HIS A 282 24.02 15.51 -4.35
C HIS A 282 24.93 14.36 -4.81
N LEU A 283 24.83 13.99 -6.09
CA LEU A 283 25.76 13.04 -6.73
C LEU A 283 26.17 13.56 -8.12
N GLN A 284 27.44 13.32 -8.47
CA GLN A 284 28.27 14.06 -9.42
C GLN A 284 27.72 14.18 -10.86
N LYS A 285 28.11 15.28 -11.53
CA LYS A 285 27.72 15.68 -12.90
C LYS A 285 27.84 14.58 -13.96
N SER A 286 28.72 13.59 -13.80
CA SER A 286 28.92 12.52 -14.80
C SER A 286 27.73 11.55 -14.90
N GLN A 287 27.04 11.25 -13.79
CA GLN A 287 25.88 10.35 -13.79
C GLN A 287 24.65 10.98 -14.47
N ARG A 288 24.56 12.32 -14.47
CA ARG A 288 23.46 13.08 -15.07
C ARG A 288 23.44 13.01 -16.60
N MET A 289 24.61 13.02 -17.24
CA MET A 289 24.73 12.93 -18.70
C MET A 289 24.34 11.55 -19.21
N HIS A 290 24.73 10.49 -18.49
CA HIS A 290 24.45 9.12 -18.88
C HIS A 290 22.95 8.76 -18.76
N LEU A 291 22.26 9.31 -17.74
CA LEU A 291 20.81 9.12 -17.55
C LEU A 291 19.99 9.91 -18.58
N LEU A 292 20.42 11.11 -18.97
CA LEU A 292 19.77 11.90 -20.03
C LEU A 292 19.91 11.24 -21.40
N GLN A 293 21.10 10.73 -21.73
CA GLN A 293 21.33 10.00 -22.99
C GLN A 293 20.53 8.70 -23.06
N ASN A 294 20.42 7.97 -21.95
CA ASN A 294 19.62 6.73 -21.90
C ASN A 294 18.11 7.00 -21.97
N SER A 295 17.63 8.09 -21.36
CA SER A 295 16.22 8.51 -21.47
C SER A 295 15.88 8.93 -22.91
N GLN A 296 16.77 9.63 -23.60
CA GLN A 296 16.59 9.98 -25.02
C GLN A 296 16.63 8.73 -25.92
N ARG A 297 17.51 7.75 -25.66
CA ARG A 297 17.52 6.47 -26.39
C ARG A 297 16.22 5.67 -26.21
N MET A 298 15.67 5.60 -24.99
CA MET A 298 14.40 4.90 -24.75
C MET A 298 13.21 5.57 -25.44
N LEU A 299 13.22 6.90 -25.58
CA LEU A 299 12.18 7.64 -26.31
C LEU A 299 12.27 7.45 -27.83
N LEU A 300 13.49 7.27 -28.37
CA LEU A 300 13.70 6.97 -29.79
C LEU A 300 13.33 5.52 -30.14
N GLN A 301 13.61 4.55 -29.26
CA GLN A 301 13.27 3.14 -29.47
C GLN A 301 11.78 2.82 -29.32
N SER A 302 11.02 3.65 -28.61
CA SER A 302 9.57 3.47 -28.42
C SER A 302 8.70 4.06 -29.55
N GLY A 303 9.32 4.54 -30.64
CA GLY A 303 8.60 5.01 -31.84
C GLY A 303 7.79 6.30 -31.67
N LEU A 304 7.93 7.01 -30.54
CA LEU A 304 7.10 8.18 -30.18
C LEU A 304 7.70 9.54 -30.55
N TYR A 305 8.68 9.58 -31.46
CA TYR A 305 9.26 10.84 -31.95
C TYR A 305 9.12 10.94 -33.48
N ARG A 306 8.00 11.48 -33.96
CA ARG A 306 7.93 12.06 -35.32
C ARG A 306 8.59 13.43 -35.27
N LYS A 307 9.69 13.60 -36.00
CA LYS A 307 10.25 14.92 -36.31
C LYS A 307 9.22 15.69 -37.13
N GLU A 308 8.53 16.66 -36.53
CA GLU A 308 7.91 17.75 -37.28
C GLU A 308 9.04 18.62 -37.85
N VAL A 309 9.33 18.44 -39.13
CA VAL A 309 10.11 19.41 -39.89
C VAL A 309 9.15 20.55 -40.23
N ASN A 310 9.13 21.58 -39.38
CA ASN A 310 8.41 22.82 -39.67
C ASN A 310 9.14 23.57 -40.78
N ASN A 311 8.63 23.44 -41.99
CA ASN A 311 9.01 24.20 -43.16
C ASN A 311 8.13 25.45 -43.20
N HIS A 312 8.50 26.54 -42.52
CA HIS A 312 7.85 27.85 -42.68
C HIS A 312 8.91 28.95 -42.82
N GLY A 313 8.78 29.68 -43.93
CA GLY A 313 9.77 30.58 -44.48
C GLY A 313 10.16 31.75 -43.58
N HIS A 314 11.44 32.06 -43.61
CA HIS A 314 11.93 33.41 -43.34
C HIS A 314 12.44 34.02 -44.65
N GLN A 315 11.56 34.77 -45.32
CA GLN A 315 11.98 35.86 -46.20
C GLN A 315 12.71 36.90 -45.33
N LYS A 316 14.04 36.92 -45.40
CA LYS A 316 14.83 38.07 -44.97
C LYS A 316 14.84 39.09 -46.10
N LYS A 317 14.10 40.19 -45.93
CA LYS A 317 14.44 41.48 -46.56
C LYS A 317 15.79 41.93 -46.01
N ARG A 318 16.78 42.08 -46.90
CA ARG A 318 17.95 42.97 -46.72
C ARG A 318 18.06 43.81 -47.99
N LYS A 319 17.88 45.13 -47.83
CA LYS A 319 18.34 46.18 -48.74
C LYS A 319 19.44 46.95 -47.99
N LEU A 320 20.30 47.62 -48.78
CA LEU A 320 21.47 48.46 -48.45
C LEU A 320 22.78 47.65 -48.46
N SER A 321 23.78 47.93 -49.31
CA SER A 321 23.96 48.95 -50.37
C SER A 321 24.56 48.33 -51.62
#